data_AF-A0A455UH37-F1
#
_entry.id   AF-A0A455UH37-F1
#
_cell.length_a   1.000
_cell.length_b   1.000
_cell.length_c   1.000
_cell.angle_alpha   90.00
_cell.angle_beta   90.00
_cell.angle_gamma   90.00
#
_symmetry.space_group_name_H-M   'P 1'
#
loop_
_entity.id
_entity.type
_entity.pdbx_description
1 polymer ?
#
loop_
_entity_poly.entity_id
_entity_poly.type
_entity_poly.pdbx_seq_one_letter_code
_entity_poly.pdbx_strand_id
1 'polypeptide(L)' 'MGAREVFWLAKHGIRMSGMPAFGPTHSDDEIWNITAFVMRLPGMTEDEYASFETGSSTDHGH' A
#
# COMPACT_ATOMS: atom_id res chain seq x y z
N MET A 1 12.86 -7.32 5.71
CA MET A 1 11.75 -6.64 6.40
C MET A 1 10.58 -7.61 6.51
N GLY A 2 9.99 -7.75 7.69
CA GLY A 2 8.81 -8.61 7.89
C GLY A 2 7.50 -7.87 7.65
N ALA A 3 6.41 -8.60 7.36
CA ALA A 3 5.10 -7.99 7.09
C ALA A 3 4.60 -7.07 8.22
N ARG A 4 4.84 -7.45 9.48
CA ARG A 4 4.51 -6.63 10.67
C ARG A 4 5.31 -5.33 10.77
N GLU A 5 6.55 -5.36 10.30
CA GLU A 5 7.43 -4.19 10.29
C GLU A 5 6.96 -3.19 9.23
N VAL A 6 6.66 -3.67 8.02
CA VAL A 6 6.10 -2.84 6.95
C VAL A 6 4.74 -2.28 7.35
N PHE A 7 3.89 -3.07 8.01
CA PHE A 7 2.63 -2.58 8.59
C PHE A 7 2.83 -1.46 9.60
N TRP A 8 3.77 -1.63 10.54
CA TRP A 8 4.06 -0.61 11.54
C TRP A 8 4.54 0.69 10.88
N LEU A 9 5.42 0.57 9.87
CA LEU A 9 5.91 1.71 9.11
C LEU A 9 4.79 2.35 8.27
N ALA A 10 3.89 1.60 7.65
CA ALA A 10 2.74 2.13 6.89
C ALA A 10 1.73 2.83 7.81
N LYS A 11 1.51 2.29 9.00
CA LYS A 11 0.61 2.88 10.00
C LYS A 11 1.13 4.21 10.55
N HIS A 12 2.43 4.28 10.87
CA HIS A 12 3.02 5.44 11.55
C HIS A 12 3.77 6.41 10.61
N GLY A 13 4.09 5.97 9.39
CA GLY A 13 4.96 6.67 8.46
C GLY A 13 6.41 6.70 8.91
N ILE A 14 7.29 7.20 8.04
CA ILE A 14 8.69 7.49 8.38
C ILE A 14 8.98 8.93 7.96
N ARG A 15 9.27 9.79 8.94
CA ARG A 15 9.62 11.19 8.69
C ARG A 15 10.82 11.27 7.74
N MET A 16 10.74 12.16 6.76
CA MET A 16 11.76 12.41 5.71
C MET A 16 11.99 11.27 4.69
N SER A 17 11.18 10.22 4.67
CA SER A 17 11.29 9.15 3.66
C SER A 17 10.36 9.32 2.45
N GLY A 18 9.49 10.34 2.48
CA GLY A 18 8.35 10.44 1.56
C GLY A 18 7.19 9.48 1.89
N MET A 19 7.33 8.61 2.89
CA MET A 19 6.32 7.63 3.28
C MET A 19 5.29 8.24 4.25
N PRO A 20 4.03 8.42 3.82
CA PRO A 20 2.98 8.98 4.66
C PRO A 20 2.54 8.01 5.76
N ALA A 21 1.93 8.53 6.82
CA ALA A 21 1.29 7.74 7.86
C ALA A 21 -0.18 7.49 7.49
N PHE A 22 -0.57 6.24 7.31
CA PHE A 22 -1.96 5.87 6.97
C PHE A 22 -2.83 5.58 8.19
N GLY A 23 -2.23 5.37 9.37
CA GLY A 23 -2.95 5.13 10.62
C GLY A 23 -4.04 6.14 11.00
N PRO A 24 -3.88 7.45 10.75
CA PRO A 24 -4.92 8.45 11.05
C PRO A 24 -6.09 8.47 10.07
N THR A 25 -5.93 7.89 8.87
CA THR A 25 -6.89 8.04 7.76
C THR A 25 -7.50 6.72 7.30
N HIS A 26 -6.88 5.58 7.60
CA HIS A 26 -7.28 4.25 7.15
C HIS A 26 -7.39 3.27 8.32
N SER A 27 -8.25 2.27 8.16
CA SER A 27 -8.42 1.17 9.11
C SER A 27 -7.23 0.21 9.05
N ASP A 28 -7.04 -0.61 10.09
CA ASP A 28 -5.93 -1.57 10.13
C ASP A 28 -6.00 -2.58 8.95
N ASP A 29 -7.19 -2.99 8.51
CA ASP A 29 -7.37 -3.85 7.33
C ASP A 29 -6.91 -3.19 6.02
N GLU A 30 -7.19 -1.90 5.85
CA GLU A 30 -6.75 -1.12 4.69
C GLU A 30 -5.23 -0.92 4.70
N ILE A 31 -4.64 -0.71 5.88
CA ILE A 31 -3.19 -0.61 6.05
C ILE A 31 -2.52 -1.96 5.75
N TRP A 32 -3.17 -3.08 6.05
CA TRP A 32 -2.69 -4.41 5.65
C TRP A 32 -2.72 -4.61 4.13
N ASN A 33 -3.73 -4.08 3.42
CA ASN A 33 -3.76 -4.10 1.95
C ASN A 33 -2.60 -3.28 1.36
N ILE A 34 -2.35 -2.09 1.89
CA ILE A 34 -1.20 -1.25 1.50
C ILE A 34 0.12 -1.99 1.79
N THR A 35 0.23 -2.64 2.95
CA THR A 35 1.41 -3.42 3.35
C THR A 35 1.69 -4.56 2.37
N ALA A 36 0.66 -5.30 1.96
CA ALA A 36 0.79 -6.38 0.99
C ALA A 36 1.27 -5.85 -0.37
N PHE A 37 0.73 -4.72 -0.82
CA PHE A 37 1.16 -4.05 -2.04
C PHE A 37 2.63 -3.60 -1.98
N VAL A 38 3.02 -2.88 -0.92
CA VAL A 38 4.39 -2.40 -0.71
C VAL A 38 5.40 -3.55 -0.64
N MET A 39 5.03 -4.69 -0.06
CA MET A 39 5.89 -5.87 -0.05
C MET A 39 6.04 -6.52 -1.42
N ARG A 40 5.06 -6.36 -2.33
CA ARG A 40 5.10 -6.93 -3.68
C ARG A 40 5.78 -6.01 -4.70
N LEU A 41 5.84 -4.70 -4.44
CA LEU A 41 6.54 -3.71 -5.26
C LEU A 41 8.02 -4.05 -5.58
N PRO A 42 8.88 -4.42 -4.60
CA PRO A 42 10.26 -4.79 -4.90
C PRO A 42 10.29 -6.12 -5.67
N GLY A 43 10.46 -6.03 -6.99
CA GLY A 43 10.40 -7.17 -7.92
C GLY A 43 9.15 -7.20 -8.79
N MET A 44 8.26 -6.21 -8.67
CA MET A 44 7.18 -5.98 -9.62
C MET A 44 7.78 -5.40 -10.91
N THR A 45 7.46 -6.01 -12.05
CA THR A 45 7.81 -5.42 -13.36
C THR A 45 6.84 -4.26 -13.67
N GLU A 46 7.23 -3.37 -14.57
CA GLU A 46 6.37 -2.26 -15.01
C GLU A 46 5.00 -2.78 -15.55
N ASP A 47 5.01 -3.94 -16.19
CA ASP A 47 3.80 -4.61 -16.71
C ASP A 47 2.87 -5.09 -15.59
N GLU A 48 3.44 -5.70 -14.53
CA GLU A 48 2.69 -6.07 -13.34
C GLU A 48 2.12 -4.82 -12.65
N TYR A 49 2.88 -3.72 -12.53
CA TYR A 49 2.41 -2.47 -11.93
C TYR A 49 1.25 -1.84 -12.72
N ALA A 50 1.33 -1.79 -14.05
CA ALA A 50 0.26 -1.28 -14.93
C ALA A 50 -1.05 -2.08 -14.79
N SER A 51 -0.95 -3.39 -14.50
CA SER A 51 -2.12 -4.23 -14.23
C SER A 51 -2.82 -3.87 -12.90
N PHE A 52 -2.07 -3.40 -11.89
CA PHE A 52 -2.66 -2.89 -10.64
C PHE A 52 -3.31 -1.51 -10.83
N GLU A 53 -2.74 -0.63 -11.66
CA GLU A 53 -3.38 0.66 -12.00
C GLU A 53 -4.76 0.45 -12.64
N THR A 54 -4.87 -0.52 -13.54
CA THR A 54 -6.12 -0.82 -14.26
C THR A 54 -7.22 -1.40 -13.35
N GLY A 55 -6.87 -1.94 -12.17
CA GLY A 55 -7.83 -2.41 -11.15
C GLY A 55 -8.57 -1.30 -10.40
N SER A 56 -8.15 -0.03 -10.54
CA SER A 56 -8.73 1.13 -9.82
C SER A 56 -9.96 1.74 -10.51
N SER A 57 -10.44 1.13 -11.59
CA SER A 57 -11.65 1.53 -12.32
C SER A 57 -12.80 0.56 -12.08
N THR A 58 -13.06 0.18 -10.83
CA THR A 58 -14.37 -0.39 -10.46
C THR A 58 -15.27 0.75 -10.02
N ASP A 59 -15.93 1.34 -11.02
CA ASP A 59 -17.35 1.67 -11.02
C ASP A 59 -18.00 1.87 -9.64
N HIS A 60 -18.14 3.14 -9.24
CA HIS A 60 -19.17 3.56 -8.28
C HIS A 60 -20.42 3.94 -9.08
N GLY A 61 -21.07 2.96 -9.70
CA GLY A 61 -22.20 3.16 -10.60
C GLY A 61 -23.33 2.15 -10.40
N HIS A 62 -24.06 2.23 -9.27
CA HIS A 62 -25.52 2.09 -9.23
C HIS A 62 -26.10 2.56 -7.88
#